data_AF-A0A2D9LZ09-F1
#
_entry.id   AF-A0A2D9LZ09-F1
#
_cell.length_a   1.000
_cell.length_b   1.000
_cell.length_c   1.000
_cell.angle_alpha   90.00
_cell.angle_beta   90.00
_cell.angle_gamma   90.00
#
_symmetry.space_group_name_H-M   'P 1'
#
loop_
_entity.id
_entity.type
_entity.pdbx_description
1 polymer ?
#
loop_
_entity_poly.entity_id
_entity_poly.type
_entity_poly.pdbx_seq_one_letter_code
_entity_poly.pdbx_strand_id
1 'polypeptide(L)'
;KLWPDRISPVCQLPQSPGVNPEYWLDELERCVEMGFVSCNINPDISGSVDPFTPSMKEDWWYPLWDKMIEFDLPGTIHASSTFNPAHHVTASHYIAQHHSAGVEILGSRVFQDFPDLKIIIPHGGGAIPYQWSRHRGSHAMLGLEPFEDAARRVYWDMAIYDQESMELLIKRVGVDNVLFATEMFGAVNAIDPQTGRSFEDVRSLFDAIDWLDDEDRQKIYEGNARKVYGDRLPPAS
;
A
#
# COMPACT_ATOMS: atom_id res chain seq x y z
N LYS A 1 -0.76 -4.55 -26.41
CA LYS A 1 0.12 -4.51 -25.21
C LYS A 1 1.47 -5.13 -25.58
N LEU A 2 2.61 -4.64 -25.06
CA LEU A 2 3.96 -5.14 -25.41
C LEU A 2 4.38 -6.39 -24.60
N TRP A 3 4.06 -6.44 -23.31
CA TRP A 3 4.37 -7.56 -22.41
C TRP A 3 3.15 -8.00 -21.60
N PRO A 4 2.08 -8.51 -22.25
CA PRO A 4 0.81 -8.82 -21.59
C PRO A 4 0.94 -9.89 -20.49
N ASP A 5 1.89 -10.82 -20.60
CA ASP A 5 2.08 -11.91 -19.63
C ASP A 5 3.00 -11.53 -18.46
N ARG A 6 3.49 -10.29 -18.42
CA ARG A 6 4.45 -9.81 -17.40
C ARG A 6 4.06 -8.49 -16.75
N ILE A 7 3.34 -7.62 -17.47
CA ILE A 7 3.00 -6.27 -17.00
C ILE A 7 1.49 -6.12 -16.94
N SER A 8 1.00 -6.00 -15.71
CA SER A 8 -0.38 -5.62 -15.40
C SER A 8 -0.40 -4.15 -14.99
N PRO A 9 -1.14 -3.28 -15.68
CA PRO A 9 -1.07 -1.85 -15.42
C PRO A 9 -1.94 -1.45 -14.22
N VAL A 10 -1.47 -0.46 -13.46
CA VAL A 10 -2.18 0.19 -12.33
C VAL A 10 -2.40 1.66 -12.69
N CYS A 11 -3.60 2.19 -12.45
CA CYS A 11 -3.95 3.53 -12.92
C CYS A 11 -3.64 4.60 -11.88
N GLN A 12 -3.21 5.77 -12.35
CA GLN A 12 -3.16 6.98 -11.53
C GLN A 12 -4.49 7.70 -11.67
N LEU A 13 -5.17 7.98 -10.56
CA LEU A 13 -6.40 8.75 -10.56
C LEU A 13 -6.13 10.24 -10.80
N PRO A 14 -7.03 11.00 -11.46
CA PRO A 14 -6.90 12.42 -11.73
C PRO A 14 -7.23 13.27 -10.48
N GLN A 15 -6.68 12.89 -9.33
CA GLN A 15 -6.91 13.55 -8.05
C GLN A 15 -6.44 14.99 -8.10
N SER A 16 -7.29 15.91 -7.65
CA SER A 16 -7.03 17.35 -7.63
C SER A 16 -7.42 17.96 -6.28
N PRO A 17 -6.64 18.91 -5.72
CA PRO A 17 -6.92 19.48 -4.41
C PRO A 17 -8.31 20.11 -4.33
N GLY A 18 -9.08 19.76 -3.29
CA GLY A 18 -10.43 20.28 -3.07
C GLY A 18 -11.51 19.74 -4.03
N VAL A 19 -11.17 18.82 -4.95
CA VAL A 19 -12.12 18.20 -5.87
C VAL A 19 -12.62 16.88 -5.28
N ASN A 20 -13.94 16.69 -5.26
CA ASN A 20 -14.57 15.47 -4.71
C ASN A 20 -14.18 14.21 -5.53
N PRO A 21 -14.02 13.03 -4.89
CA PRO A 21 -13.68 11.79 -5.58
C PRO A 21 -14.63 11.35 -6.71
N GLU A 22 -15.90 11.78 -6.69
CA GLU A 22 -16.87 11.52 -7.76
C GLU A 22 -16.35 11.92 -9.16
N TYR A 23 -15.55 12.98 -9.24
CA TYR A 23 -15.00 13.48 -10.51
C TYR A 23 -13.82 12.66 -11.05
N TRP A 24 -13.36 11.64 -10.31
CA TRP A 24 -12.26 10.77 -10.74
C TRP A 24 -12.75 9.42 -11.25
N LEU A 25 -14.02 9.09 -10.99
CA LEU A 25 -14.58 7.75 -11.20
C LEU A 25 -14.64 7.37 -12.68
N ASP A 26 -14.89 8.33 -13.57
CA ASP A 26 -14.88 8.10 -15.02
C ASP A 26 -13.51 7.59 -15.50
N GLU A 27 -12.41 8.09 -14.92
CA GLU A 27 -11.07 7.63 -15.28
C GLU A 27 -10.79 6.23 -14.70
N LEU A 28 -11.29 5.95 -13.49
CA LEU A 28 -11.20 4.60 -12.92
C LEU A 28 -11.93 3.58 -13.81
N GLU A 29 -13.15 3.89 -14.22
CA GLU A 29 -13.97 3.04 -15.10
C GLU A 29 -13.27 2.83 -16.45
N ARG A 30 -12.80 3.90 -17.08
CA ARG A 30 -12.03 3.83 -18.34
C ARG A 30 -10.78 2.95 -18.20
N CYS A 31 -10.08 3.03 -17.06
CA CYS A 31 -8.92 2.19 -16.80
C CYS A 31 -9.31 0.71 -16.60
N VAL A 32 -10.40 0.42 -15.90
CA VAL A 32 -10.91 -0.95 -15.76
C VAL A 32 -11.28 -1.54 -17.13
N GLU A 33 -11.93 -0.77 -18.01
CA GLU A 33 -12.25 -1.19 -19.40
C GLU A 33 -10.99 -1.49 -20.23
N MET A 34 -9.88 -0.80 -19.95
CA MET A 34 -8.57 -1.06 -20.58
C MET A 34 -7.82 -2.27 -19.98
N GLY A 35 -8.39 -2.90 -18.95
CA GLY A 35 -7.81 -4.02 -18.22
C GLY A 35 -6.67 -3.60 -17.30
N PHE A 36 -6.80 -2.46 -16.61
CA PHE A 36 -6.01 -2.13 -15.44
C PHE A 36 -6.48 -2.95 -14.23
N VAL A 37 -5.54 -3.29 -13.35
CA VAL A 37 -5.78 -4.27 -12.28
C VAL A 37 -5.93 -3.64 -10.90
N SER A 38 -5.63 -2.34 -10.78
CA SER A 38 -5.65 -1.56 -9.54
C SER A 38 -5.60 -0.06 -9.85
N CYS A 39 -5.77 0.76 -8.82
CA CYS A 39 -5.53 2.20 -8.84
C CYS A 39 -4.55 2.65 -7.74
N ASN A 40 -3.85 3.75 -7.98
CA ASN A 40 -3.10 4.47 -6.95
C ASN A 40 -3.95 5.59 -6.36
N ILE A 41 -3.89 5.73 -5.05
CA ILE A 41 -4.69 6.67 -4.26
C ILE A 41 -3.72 7.56 -3.46
N ASN A 42 -3.59 8.81 -3.86
CA ASN A 42 -2.78 9.79 -3.15
C ASN A 42 -3.54 10.30 -1.92
N PRO A 43 -3.08 10.01 -0.68
CA PRO A 43 -3.74 10.48 0.54
C PRO A 43 -3.42 11.95 0.87
N ASP A 44 -2.47 12.57 0.14
CA ASP A 44 -2.11 13.99 0.25
C ASP A 44 -2.04 14.63 -1.14
N ILE A 45 -3.21 14.82 -1.72
CA ILE A 45 -3.43 15.33 -3.08
C ILE A 45 -2.82 16.72 -3.28
N SER A 46 -2.85 17.57 -2.26
CA SER A 46 -2.28 18.92 -2.33
C SER A 46 -0.77 18.95 -2.12
N GLY A 47 -0.15 17.86 -1.66
CA GLY A 47 1.27 17.84 -1.35
C GLY A 47 1.59 18.68 -0.10
N SER A 48 0.78 18.53 0.95
CA SER A 48 0.98 19.13 2.27
C SER A 48 0.76 20.65 2.33
N VAL A 49 -0.14 21.17 1.49
CA VAL A 49 -0.57 22.58 1.51
C VAL A 49 -2.09 22.70 1.45
N ASP A 50 -2.61 23.91 1.69
CA ASP A 50 -4.04 24.18 1.60
C ASP A 50 -4.54 24.17 0.12
N PRO A 51 -5.73 23.60 -0.17
CA PRO A 51 -6.59 22.87 0.76
C PRO A 51 -6.01 21.49 1.10
N PHE A 52 -5.97 21.15 2.39
CA PHE A 52 -5.54 19.83 2.83
C PHE A 52 -6.52 18.75 2.37
N THR A 53 -5.97 17.58 2.05
CA THR A 53 -6.77 16.42 1.69
C THR A 53 -7.50 15.90 2.92
N PRO A 54 -8.81 15.57 2.84
CA PRO A 54 -9.53 14.93 3.94
C PRO A 54 -8.87 13.63 4.40
N SER A 55 -8.86 13.39 5.72
CA SER A 55 -8.29 12.16 6.28
C SER A 55 -8.96 10.92 5.68
N MET A 56 -8.21 9.83 5.53
CA MET A 56 -8.70 8.56 4.94
C MET A 56 -9.80 7.89 5.77
N LYS A 57 -10.07 8.38 6.99
CA LYS A 57 -11.20 7.96 7.82
C LYS A 57 -12.54 8.61 7.45
N GLU A 58 -12.50 9.70 6.68
CA GLU A 58 -13.66 10.54 6.41
C GLU A 58 -14.49 9.99 5.24
N ASP A 59 -15.80 10.17 5.32
CA ASP A 59 -16.77 9.73 4.30
C ASP A 59 -16.57 10.39 2.93
N TRP A 60 -15.74 11.44 2.86
CA TRP A 60 -15.33 12.09 1.62
C TRP A 60 -14.77 11.11 0.58
N TRP A 61 -14.12 10.03 1.02
CA TRP A 61 -13.54 8.99 0.16
C TRP A 61 -14.54 7.92 -0.31
N TYR A 62 -15.75 7.86 0.27
CA TYR A 62 -16.69 6.76 0.05
C TYR A 62 -17.11 6.57 -1.41
N PRO A 63 -17.30 7.61 -2.25
CA PRO A 63 -17.57 7.41 -3.67
C PRO A 63 -16.49 6.59 -4.38
N LEU A 64 -15.22 6.73 -3.99
CA LEU A 64 -14.14 5.92 -4.53
C LEU A 64 -14.18 4.48 -3.99
N TRP A 65 -14.44 4.29 -2.70
CA TRP A 65 -14.56 2.96 -2.09
C TRP A 65 -15.69 2.13 -2.71
N ASP A 66 -16.87 2.73 -2.87
CA ASP A 66 -18.01 2.11 -3.55
C ASP A 66 -17.63 1.65 -4.96
N LYS A 67 -17.02 2.54 -5.75
CA LYS A 67 -16.66 2.23 -7.13
C LYS A 67 -15.55 1.18 -7.23
N MET A 68 -14.60 1.18 -6.30
CA MET A 68 -13.58 0.12 -6.23
C MET A 68 -14.21 -1.24 -5.91
N ILE A 69 -15.18 -1.31 -5.00
CA ILE A 69 -15.89 -2.56 -4.67
C ILE A 69 -16.77 -3.02 -5.83
N GLU A 70 -17.48 -2.11 -6.49
CA GLU A 70 -18.25 -2.39 -7.72
C GLU A 70 -17.38 -3.12 -8.75
N PHE A 71 -16.13 -2.68 -8.90
CA PHE A 71 -15.17 -3.28 -9.81
C PHE A 71 -14.30 -4.37 -9.19
N ASP A 72 -14.52 -4.78 -7.93
CA ASP A 72 -13.65 -5.70 -7.18
C ASP A 72 -12.15 -5.37 -7.35
N LEU A 73 -11.83 -4.09 -7.23
CA LEU A 73 -10.52 -3.53 -7.56
C LEU A 73 -9.77 -3.15 -6.28
N PRO A 74 -8.54 -3.64 -6.07
CA PRO A 74 -7.68 -3.13 -5.00
C PRO A 74 -7.17 -1.73 -5.32
N GLY A 75 -6.83 -0.97 -4.28
CA GLY A 75 -6.20 0.34 -4.40
C GLY A 75 -4.96 0.45 -3.53
N THR A 76 -3.90 1.02 -4.09
CA THR A 76 -2.63 1.25 -3.38
C THR A 76 -2.56 2.68 -2.89
N ILE A 77 -2.38 2.87 -1.59
CA ILE A 77 -2.10 4.20 -1.05
C ILE A 77 -0.73 4.64 -1.53
N HIS A 78 -0.63 5.74 -2.24
CA HIS A 78 0.65 6.16 -2.81
C HIS A 78 0.74 7.68 -2.84
N ALA A 79 1.62 8.24 -2.01
CA ALA A 79 1.89 9.67 -2.01
C ALA A 79 2.54 10.13 -3.32
N SER A 80 2.65 11.46 -3.50
CA SER A 80 3.33 12.07 -4.63
C SER A 80 4.27 13.19 -4.16
N SER A 81 4.52 14.19 -5.00
CA SER A 81 5.32 15.34 -4.61
C SER A 81 4.71 16.09 -3.43
N THR A 82 5.58 16.74 -2.67
CA THR A 82 5.19 17.63 -1.56
C THR A 82 5.73 19.03 -1.84
N PHE A 83 4.95 20.05 -1.48
CA PHE A 83 5.38 21.44 -1.45
C PHE A 83 6.00 21.83 -0.11
N ASN A 84 6.00 20.93 0.89
CA ASN A 84 6.59 21.21 2.19
C ASN A 84 8.13 21.06 2.10
N PRO A 85 8.89 22.18 2.19
CA PRO A 85 10.34 22.15 2.00
C PRO A 85 11.09 21.44 3.14
N ALA A 86 10.41 21.11 4.24
CA ALA A 86 10.99 20.35 5.35
C ALA A 86 11.09 18.84 5.05
N HIS A 87 10.46 18.34 3.99
CA HIS A 87 10.43 16.92 3.67
C HIS A 87 11.19 16.58 2.40
N HIS A 88 12.00 15.53 2.48
CA HIS A 88 12.41 14.80 1.30
C HIS A 88 11.23 13.99 0.74
N VAL A 89 11.03 13.99 -0.58
CA VAL A 89 9.84 13.39 -1.22
C VAL A 89 9.70 11.90 -0.88
N THR A 90 10.67 11.06 -1.26
CA THR A 90 10.54 9.60 -1.10
C THR A 90 10.94 9.12 0.30
N ALA A 91 12.08 9.58 0.82
CA ALA A 91 12.58 9.17 2.13
C ALA A 91 11.82 9.72 3.35
N SER A 92 10.97 10.74 3.20
CA SER A 92 10.24 11.33 4.34
C SER A 92 8.75 11.47 4.08
N HIS A 93 8.37 12.16 3.00
CA HIS A 93 6.95 12.44 2.73
C HIS A 93 6.17 11.15 2.42
N TYR A 94 6.66 10.28 1.54
CA TYR A 94 5.99 9.00 1.24
C TYR A 94 5.78 8.18 2.51
N ILE A 95 6.86 7.95 3.27
CA ILE A 95 6.83 7.18 4.52
C ILE A 95 5.83 7.78 5.53
N ALA A 96 5.81 9.11 5.67
CA ALA A 96 4.87 9.79 6.56
C ALA A 96 3.42 9.64 6.11
N GLN A 97 3.15 9.75 4.80
CA GLN A 97 1.81 9.62 4.26
C GLN A 97 1.28 8.19 4.29
N HIS A 98 2.12 7.18 4.03
CA HIS A 98 1.72 5.77 4.16
C HIS A 98 1.43 5.41 5.62
N HIS A 99 2.24 5.91 6.55
CA HIS A 99 1.98 5.78 7.99
C HIS A 99 0.67 6.47 8.39
N SER A 100 0.50 7.75 8.03
CA SER A 100 -0.68 8.54 8.39
C SER A 100 -1.96 7.93 7.82
N ALA A 101 -2.00 7.63 6.53
CA ALA A 101 -3.15 7.01 5.88
C ALA A 101 -3.52 5.66 6.54
N GLY A 102 -2.52 4.83 6.84
CA GLY A 102 -2.73 3.55 7.52
C GLY A 102 -3.29 3.71 8.93
N VAL A 103 -2.74 4.62 9.73
CA VAL A 103 -3.25 4.89 11.09
C VAL A 103 -4.69 5.37 11.05
N GLU A 104 -5.00 6.32 10.16
CA GLU A 104 -6.32 6.92 10.08
C GLU A 104 -7.38 5.93 9.61
N ILE A 105 -7.11 5.17 8.53
CA ILE A 105 -8.09 4.22 7.98
C ILE A 105 -8.32 3.02 8.90
N LEU A 106 -7.26 2.47 9.52
CA LEU A 106 -7.34 1.33 10.44
C LEU A 106 -8.00 1.69 11.77
N GLY A 107 -7.93 2.96 12.18
CA GLY A 107 -8.60 3.48 13.36
C GLY A 107 -10.04 3.93 13.13
N SER A 108 -10.63 3.63 11.97
CA SER A 108 -11.92 4.16 11.52
C SER A 108 -12.99 3.09 11.31
N ARG A 109 -14.18 3.54 10.91
CA ARG A 109 -15.32 2.68 10.52
C ARG A 109 -15.27 2.21 9.06
N VAL A 110 -14.29 2.63 8.26
CA VAL A 110 -14.24 2.35 6.81
C VAL A 110 -14.40 0.85 6.52
N PHE A 111 -13.66 -0.04 7.20
CA PHE A 111 -13.78 -1.49 6.98
C PHE A 111 -15.02 -2.13 7.61
N GLN A 112 -15.79 -1.39 8.41
CA GLN A 112 -17.11 -1.82 8.90
C GLN A 112 -18.18 -1.51 7.85
N ASP A 113 -18.08 -0.34 7.21
CA ASP A 113 -19.00 0.08 6.15
C ASP A 113 -18.67 -0.60 4.81
N PHE A 114 -17.38 -0.87 4.56
CA PHE A 114 -16.84 -1.46 3.32
C PHE A 114 -15.99 -2.71 3.61
N PRO A 115 -16.60 -3.83 4.04
CA PRO A 115 -15.86 -5.04 4.44
C PRO A 115 -15.08 -5.70 3.30
N ASP A 116 -15.48 -5.48 2.05
CA ASP A 116 -14.85 -6.04 0.85
C ASP A 116 -13.80 -5.11 0.23
N LEU A 117 -13.57 -3.92 0.81
CA LEU A 117 -12.56 -2.98 0.34
C LEU A 117 -11.15 -3.54 0.49
N LYS A 118 -10.36 -3.49 -0.58
CA LYS A 118 -8.97 -3.98 -0.60
C LYS A 118 -8.00 -2.80 -0.73
N ILE A 119 -7.30 -2.49 0.35
CA ILE A 119 -6.26 -1.45 0.38
C ILE A 119 -4.88 -2.07 0.55
N ILE A 120 -3.92 -1.57 -0.24
CA ILE A 120 -2.50 -1.89 -0.13
C ILE A 120 -1.79 -0.66 0.45
N ILE A 121 -1.06 -0.84 1.54
CA ILE A 121 -0.21 0.19 2.12
C ILE A 121 1.25 -0.16 1.81
N PRO A 122 1.96 0.67 1.02
CA PRO A 122 3.29 0.34 0.57
C PRO A 122 4.35 0.67 1.62
N HIS A 123 5.59 0.28 1.34
CA HIS A 123 6.77 0.53 2.17
C HIS A 123 6.59 0.00 3.60
N GLY A 124 5.95 -1.17 3.73
CA GLY A 124 5.62 -1.78 5.02
C GLY A 124 4.70 -0.95 5.92
N GLY A 125 3.96 0.02 5.38
CA GLY A 125 3.15 0.92 6.21
C GLY A 125 3.95 2.01 6.91
N GLY A 126 5.13 2.34 6.39
CA GLY A 126 6.05 3.30 6.99
C GLY A 126 6.47 2.85 8.39
N ALA A 127 6.18 3.65 9.42
CA ALA A 127 6.60 3.33 10.77
C ALA A 127 5.62 2.43 11.55
N ILE A 128 4.51 1.97 10.95
CA ILE A 128 3.45 1.22 11.67
C ILE A 128 3.99 -0.07 12.32
N PRO A 129 4.68 -0.99 11.60
CA PRO A 129 5.18 -2.22 12.21
C PRO A 129 6.22 -1.96 13.31
N TYR A 130 6.99 -0.87 13.16
CA TYR A 130 7.99 -0.45 14.14
C TYR A 130 7.35 0.11 15.43
N GLN A 131 6.27 0.88 15.29
CA GLN A 131 5.52 1.48 16.40
C GLN A 131 4.31 0.64 16.82
N TRP A 132 4.35 -0.68 16.60
CA TRP A 132 3.21 -1.59 16.79
C TRP A 132 2.46 -1.40 18.12
N SER A 133 3.18 -1.38 19.25
CA SER A 133 2.58 -1.23 20.57
C SER A 133 1.97 0.16 20.80
N ARG A 134 2.44 1.20 20.11
CA ARG A 134 1.82 2.53 20.15
C ARG A 134 0.42 2.46 19.53
N HIS A 135 0.29 1.79 18.39
CA HIS A 135 -1.00 1.62 17.72
C HIS A 135 -1.95 0.72 18.52
N ARG A 136 -1.46 -0.39 19.09
CA ARG A 136 -2.23 -1.22 20.04
C ARG A 136 -2.74 -0.40 21.23
N GLY A 137 -1.87 0.41 21.83
CA GLY A 137 -2.22 1.29 22.95
C GLY A 137 -3.28 2.31 22.57
N SER A 138 -3.16 2.93 21.39
CA SER A 138 -4.17 3.86 20.87
C SER A 138 -5.52 3.19 20.65
N HIS A 139 -5.57 2.01 20.02
CA HIS A 139 -6.81 1.26 19.80
C HIS A 139 -7.49 0.91 21.12
N ALA A 140 -6.74 0.43 22.11
CA ALA A 140 -7.27 0.12 23.44
C ALA A 140 -7.81 1.38 24.15
N MET A 141 -7.09 2.50 24.07
CA MET A 141 -7.50 3.78 24.68
C MET A 141 -8.78 4.34 24.05
N LEU A 142 -8.94 4.17 22.74
CA LEU A 142 -10.08 4.67 21.97
C LEU A 142 -11.26 3.69 21.94
N GLY A 143 -11.11 2.48 22.48
CA GLY A 143 -12.15 1.44 22.47
C GLY A 143 -12.41 0.86 21.08
N LEU A 144 -11.39 0.82 20.21
CA LEU A 144 -11.45 0.24 18.87
C LEU A 144 -11.18 -1.27 18.91
N GLU A 145 -11.37 -1.95 17.78
CA GLU A 145 -10.96 -3.36 17.64
C GLU A 145 -9.44 -3.51 17.88
N PRO A 146 -8.96 -4.68 18.34
CA PRO A 146 -7.53 -4.92 18.53
C PRO A 146 -6.73 -4.54 17.29
N PHE A 147 -5.64 -3.82 17.46
CA PHE A 147 -4.86 -3.32 16.31
C PHE A 147 -4.34 -4.46 15.43
N GLU A 148 -4.06 -5.61 16.02
CA GLU A 148 -3.69 -6.83 15.30
C GLU A 148 -4.76 -7.28 14.30
N ASP A 149 -6.04 -7.11 14.63
CA ASP A 149 -7.16 -7.47 13.75
C ASP A 149 -7.39 -6.37 12.70
N ALA A 150 -7.32 -5.10 13.11
CA ALA A 150 -7.38 -3.97 12.19
C ALA A 150 -6.27 -4.05 11.13
N ALA A 151 -5.03 -4.32 11.52
CA ALA A 151 -3.90 -4.43 10.60
C ALA A 151 -4.05 -5.55 9.55
N ARG A 152 -4.93 -6.54 9.78
CA ARG A 152 -5.25 -7.59 8.79
C ARG A 152 -6.35 -7.21 7.81
N ARG A 153 -6.98 -6.03 7.98
CA ARG A 153 -7.97 -5.48 7.04
C ARG A 153 -7.32 -4.93 5.76
N VAL A 154 -6.02 -4.70 5.78
CA VAL A 154 -5.24 -4.20 4.65
C VAL A 154 -4.14 -5.19 4.26
N TYR A 155 -3.56 -4.96 3.09
CA TYR A 155 -2.37 -5.64 2.61
C TYR A 155 -1.17 -4.70 2.70
N TRP A 156 0.00 -5.27 2.92
CA TRP A 156 1.24 -4.53 3.14
C TRP A 156 2.24 -4.94 2.07
N ASP A 157 2.70 -4.01 1.26
CA ASP A 157 3.84 -4.34 0.41
C ASP A 157 5.15 -4.32 1.20
N MET A 158 6.14 -5.05 0.71
CA MET A 158 7.46 -5.12 1.31
C MET A 158 8.55 -4.43 0.49
N ALA A 159 8.24 -3.31 -0.16
CA ALA A 159 9.26 -2.42 -0.74
C ALA A 159 10.08 -1.75 0.39
N ILE A 160 10.88 -2.57 1.08
CA ILE A 160 11.66 -2.29 2.28
C ILE A 160 13.09 -2.75 1.96
N TYR A 161 14.09 -1.88 2.15
CA TYR A 161 15.46 -2.17 1.71
C TYR A 161 16.35 -2.70 2.85
N ASP A 162 15.76 -3.49 3.75
CA ASP A 162 16.42 -4.07 4.92
C ASP A 162 15.73 -5.37 5.35
N GLN A 163 16.51 -6.44 5.52
CA GLN A 163 15.99 -7.78 5.83
C GLN A 163 15.30 -7.83 7.19
N GLU A 164 15.89 -7.27 8.24
CA GLU A 164 15.32 -7.30 9.60
C GLU A 164 13.98 -6.58 9.65
N SER A 165 13.85 -5.49 8.89
CA SER A 165 12.62 -4.73 8.75
C SER A 165 11.53 -5.51 8.00
N MET A 166 11.87 -6.27 6.96
CA MET A 166 10.93 -7.20 6.31
C MET A 166 10.44 -8.27 7.28
N GLU A 167 11.36 -8.89 8.02
CA GLU A 167 11.01 -9.90 9.02
C GLU A 167 10.07 -9.35 10.09
N LEU A 168 10.34 -8.11 10.55
CA LEU A 168 9.46 -7.42 11.50
C LEU A 168 8.06 -7.25 10.91
N LEU A 169 7.94 -6.77 9.67
CA LEU A 169 6.63 -6.64 9.01
C LEU A 169 5.89 -7.99 9.03
N ILE A 170 6.51 -9.05 8.50
CA ILE A 170 5.88 -10.37 8.39
C ILE A 170 5.46 -10.91 9.76
N LYS A 171 6.33 -10.78 10.78
CA LYS A 171 6.03 -11.21 12.16
C LYS A 171 4.87 -10.43 12.78
N ARG A 172 4.62 -9.17 12.37
CA ARG A 172 3.55 -8.33 12.92
C ARG A 172 2.21 -8.54 12.22
N VAL A 173 2.20 -8.49 10.89
CA VAL A 173 0.94 -8.50 10.11
C VAL A 173 0.53 -9.90 9.67
N GLY A 174 1.47 -10.85 9.64
CA GLY A 174 1.26 -12.22 9.19
C GLY A 174 1.52 -12.39 7.69
N VAL A 175 1.94 -13.60 7.32
CA VAL A 175 2.32 -13.96 5.94
C VAL A 175 1.20 -13.68 4.94
N ASP A 176 -0.05 -13.96 5.29
CA ASP A 176 -1.21 -13.83 4.39
C ASP A 176 -1.56 -12.39 3.98
N ASN A 177 -0.98 -11.39 4.66
CA ASN A 177 -1.24 -9.98 4.43
C ASN A 177 -0.05 -9.25 3.78
N VAL A 178 1.06 -9.93 3.50
CA VAL A 178 2.26 -9.32 2.89
C VAL A 178 2.31 -9.60 1.39
N LEU A 179 2.62 -8.57 0.60
CA LEU A 179 2.83 -8.65 -0.84
C LEU A 179 4.29 -8.39 -1.18
N PHE A 180 4.89 -9.29 -1.96
CA PHE A 180 6.22 -9.03 -2.52
C PHE A 180 6.18 -7.82 -3.47
N ALA A 181 7.02 -6.83 -3.21
CA ALA A 181 7.17 -5.64 -4.03
C ALA A 181 8.59 -5.09 -3.88
N THR A 182 9.14 -4.50 -4.95
CA THR A 182 10.53 -4.01 -4.93
C THR A 182 10.66 -2.53 -5.20
N GLU A 183 9.64 -1.89 -5.81
CA GLU A 183 9.73 -0.52 -6.36
C GLU A 183 11.02 -0.29 -7.18
N MET A 184 11.40 -1.26 -8.02
CA MET A 184 12.69 -1.22 -8.73
C MET A 184 12.80 -0.02 -9.67
N PHE A 185 13.99 0.56 -9.75
CA PHE A 185 14.29 1.81 -10.43
C PHE A 185 13.55 3.02 -9.85
N GLY A 186 13.22 2.95 -8.57
CA GLY A 186 12.42 3.92 -7.85
C GLY A 186 13.26 4.84 -6.97
N ALA A 187 12.88 4.91 -5.70
CA ALA A 187 13.39 5.89 -4.75
C ALA A 187 14.90 5.79 -4.45
N VAL A 188 15.52 4.60 -4.49
CA VAL A 188 16.90 4.38 -4.03
C VAL A 188 17.68 3.58 -5.06
N ASN A 189 17.80 4.14 -6.27
CA ASN A 189 18.61 3.58 -7.34
C ASN A 189 20.11 3.83 -7.10
N ALA A 190 20.65 3.16 -6.08
CA ALA A 190 22.04 3.27 -5.65
C ALA A 190 22.59 1.89 -5.27
N ILE A 191 23.91 1.74 -5.42
CA ILE A 191 24.66 0.58 -4.94
C ILE A 191 25.09 0.86 -3.50
N ASP A 192 24.79 -0.08 -2.61
CA ASP A 192 25.25 -0.07 -1.24
C ASP A 192 26.77 -0.30 -1.19
N PRO A 193 27.56 0.65 -0.66
CA PRO A 193 29.01 0.51 -0.55
C PRO A 193 29.44 -0.60 0.41
N GLN A 194 28.58 -1.10 1.30
CA GLN A 194 28.92 -2.16 2.26
C GLN A 194 28.80 -3.54 1.63
N THR A 195 27.78 -3.77 0.81
CA THR A 195 27.48 -5.08 0.22
C THR A 195 27.85 -5.18 -1.27
N GLY A 196 28.03 -4.05 -1.96
CA GLY A 196 28.23 -4.00 -3.41
C GLY A 196 26.99 -4.34 -4.22
N ARG A 197 25.81 -4.40 -3.59
CA ARG A 197 24.52 -4.73 -4.22
C ARG A 197 23.63 -3.49 -4.32
N SER A 198 22.60 -3.54 -5.16
CA SER A 198 21.57 -2.50 -5.18
C SER A 198 20.81 -2.50 -3.84
N PHE A 199 20.46 -1.32 -3.32
CA PHE A 199 19.51 -1.23 -2.19
C PHE A 199 18.14 -1.84 -2.56
N GLU A 200 17.76 -1.77 -3.84
CA GLU A 200 16.49 -2.29 -4.34
C GLU A 200 16.55 -3.80 -4.70
N ASP A 201 17.62 -4.53 -4.32
CA ASP A 201 17.73 -5.99 -4.42
C ASP A 201 16.88 -6.70 -3.35
N VAL A 202 15.60 -6.32 -3.27
CA VAL A 202 14.60 -6.81 -2.30
C VAL A 202 14.44 -8.32 -2.38
N ARG A 203 14.56 -8.90 -3.57
CA ARG A 203 14.47 -10.36 -3.75
C ARG A 203 15.53 -11.08 -2.94
N SER A 204 16.80 -10.67 -3.06
CA SER A 204 17.90 -11.33 -2.34
C SER A 204 17.76 -11.18 -0.82
N LEU A 205 17.29 -10.02 -0.35
CA LEU A 205 17.02 -9.78 1.07
C LEU A 205 15.89 -10.69 1.59
N PHE A 206 14.80 -10.82 0.83
CA PHE A 206 13.67 -11.69 1.20
C PHE A 206 14.05 -13.18 1.16
N ASP A 207 14.78 -13.61 0.13
CA ASP A 207 15.29 -14.99 0.00
C ASP A 207 16.19 -15.38 1.19
N ALA A 208 16.90 -14.42 1.79
CA ALA A 208 17.81 -14.65 2.91
C ALA A 208 17.12 -14.82 4.29
N ILE A 209 15.81 -14.58 4.41
CA ILE A 209 15.05 -14.80 5.66
C ILE A 209 14.97 -16.30 5.92
N ASP A 210 15.65 -16.87 6.91
CA ASP A 210 15.83 -18.32 7.03
C ASP A 210 14.68 -19.09 7.68
N TRP A 211 13.85 -18.43 8.50
CA TRP A 211 12.77 -19.06 9.25
C TRP A 211 11.45 -19.19 8.46
N LEU A 212 11.36 -18.59 7.26
CA LEU A 212 10.23 -18.78 6.35
C LEU A 212 10.38 -20.08 5.57
N ASP A 213 9.35 -20.91 5.62
CA ASP A 213 9.27 -22.09 4.76
C ASP A 213 8.87 -21.73 3.32
N ASP A 214 8.94 -22.73 2.43
CA ASP A 214 8.67 -22.54 1.00
C ASP A 214 7.20 -22.18 0.73
N GLU A 215 6.27 -22.64 1.57
CA GLU A 215 4.84 -22.33 1.43
C GLU A 215 4.57 -20.85 1.72
N ASP A 216 5.10 -20.35 2.83
CA ASP A 216 4.95 -18.96 3.23
C ASP A 216 5.68 -18.01 2.29
N ARG A 217 6.84 -18.41 1.76
CA ARG A 217 7.50 -17.65 0.67
C ARG A 217 6.63 -17.56 -0.57
N GLN A 218 6.03 -18.67 -0.99
CA GLN A 218 5.20 -18.70 -2.19
C GLN A 218 3.92 -17.87 -2.02
N LYS A 219 3.34 -17.83 -0.81
CA LYS A 219 2.24 -16.89 -0.48
C LYS A 219 2.66 -15.45 -0.74
N ILE A 220 3.81 -15.03 -0.20
CA ILE A 220 4.28 -13.65 -0.32
C ILE A 220 4.69 -13.30 -1.77
N TYR A 221 5.38 -14.21 -2.47
CA TYR A 221 5.80 -13.99 -3.86
C TYR A 221 4.64 -13.87 -4.83
N GLU A 222 3.57 -14.64 -4.63
CA GLU A 222 2.53 -14.76 -5.65
C GLU A 222 1.13 -14.98 -5.07
N GLY A 223 0.97 -15.91 -4.12
CA GLY A 223 -0.36 -16.35 -3.65
C GLY A 223 -1.24 -15.21 -3.15
N ASN A 224 -0.66 -14.31 -2.35
CA ASN A 224 -1.36 -13.15 -1.80
C ASN A 224 -1.71 -12.12 -2.89
N ALA A 225 -0.81 -11.88 -3.85
CA ALA A 225 -1.11 -11.02 -4.99
C ALA A 225 -2.28 -11.59 -5.81
N ARG A 226 -2.31 -12.90 -6.06
CA ARG A 226 -3.45 -13.54 -6.75
C ARG A 226 -4.75 -13.42 -5.97
N LYS A 227 -4.72 -13.49 -4.63
CA LYS A 227 -5.89 -13.25 -3.79
C LYS A 227 -6.38 -11.80 -3.88
N VAL A 228 -5.47 -10.83 -3.90
CA VAL A 228 -5.80 -9.39 -3.90
C VAL A 228 -6.33 -8.92 -5.25
N TYR A 229 -5.58 -9.20 -6.31
CA TYR A 229 -5.88 -8.74 -7.67
C TYR A 229 -6.82 -9.69 -8.43
N GLY A 230 -6.95 -10.94 -7.99
CA GLY A 230 -7.85 -11.94 -8.58
C GLY A 230 -7.45 -12.33 -10.01
N ASP A 231 -8.47 -12.64 -10.81
CA ASP A 231 -8.34 -13.05 -12.22
C ASP A 231 -7.88 -11.91 -13.16
N ARG A 232 -7.60 -10.71 -12.61
CA ARG A 232 -7.06 -9.57 -13.36
C ARG A 232 -5.58 -9.73 -13.69
N LEU A 233 -4.86 -10.57 -12.94
CA LEU A 233 -3.46 -10.89 -13.24
C LEU A 233 -3.37 -11.95 -14.35
N PRO A 234 -2.32 -11.91 -15.20
CA PRO A 234 -2.01 -12.99 -16.11
C PRO A 234 -1.90 -14.35 -15.39
N PRO A 235 -2.17 -15.46 -16.10
CA PRO A 235 -1.95 -16.80 -15.58
C PRO A 235 -0.51 -16.98 -15.08
N ALA A 236 -0.35 -17.83 -14.06
CA ALA A 236 0.99 -18.24 -13.61
C ALA A 236 1.74 -18.90 -14.78
N SER A 237 3.00 -18.51 -14.96
CA SER A 237 3.91 -19.11 -15.95
C SER A 237 4.64 -20.30 -15.37
#